data_AF-A0AA46THH8-F1
#
_entry.id   AF-A0AA46THH8-F1
#
_cell.length_a   1.000
_cell.length_b   1.000
_cell.length_c   1.000
_cell.angle_alpha   90.00
_cell.angle_beta   90.00
_cell.angle_gamma   90.00
#
_symmetry.space_group_name_H-M   'P 1'
#
loop_
_entity.id
_entity.type
_entity.pdbx_description
1 polymer ?
#
loop_
_entity_poly.entity_id
_entity_poly.type
_entity_poly.pdbx_seq_one_letter_code
_entity_poly.pdbx_strand_id
1 'polypeptide(L)' 'MRTTLSLDPDVVAAVERLRREEELGLSEAVNALVRSGLAARSASGHEPYQPRSIDVGIKVDVSNVAETLDLLDAG' A
#
# COMPACT_ATOMS: atom_id res chain seq x y z
N MET A 1 -5.62 20.43 20.32
CA MET A 1 -4.45 21.33 20.39
C MET A 1 -4.64 22.46 19.38
N ARG A 2 -4.19 23.69 19.66
CA ARG A 2 -4.25 24.79 18.69
C ARG A 2 -2.84 25.10 18.19
N THR A 3 -2.67 25.03 16.88
CA THR A 3 -1.37 25.19 16.21
C THR A 3 -1.56 26.06 14.98
N THR A 4 -0.62 26.97 14.74
CA THR A 4 -0.56 27.74 13.50
C THR A 4 0.37 26.99 12.53
N LEU A 5 -0.10 26.77 11.31
CA LEU A 5 0.63 26.04 10.27
C LEU A 5 0.39 26.74 8.92
N SER A 6 1.38 26.67 8.04
CA SER A 6 1.25 27.14 6.66
C SER A 6 0.77 26.00 5.77
N LEU A 7 -0.14 26.29 4.85
CA LEU A 7 -0.67 25.35 3.87
C LEU A 7 -0.23 25.76 2.47
N ASP A 8 0.26 24.79 1.71
CA ASP A 8 0.56 25.00 0.29
C ASP A 8 -0.75 25.15 -0.51
N PRO A 9 -0.71 25.80 -1.71
CA PRO A 9 -1.92 26.12 -2.48
C PRO A 9 -2.77 24.90 -2.85
N ASP A 10 -2.13 23.76 -3.13
CA ASP A 10 -2.79 22.49 -3.44
C ASP A 10 -3.54 21.92 -2.21
N VAL A 11 -2.95 22.05 -1.02
CA VAL A 11 -3.59 21.65 0.23
C VAL A 11 -4.80 22.54 0.54
N VAL A 12 -4.69 23.85 0.32
CA VAL A 12 -5.82 24.78 0.46
C VAL A 12 -6.97 24.38 -0.48
N ALA A 13 -6.67 24.05 -1.74
CA ALA A 13 -7.67 23.60 -2.70
C ALA A 13 -8.36 22.29 -2.28
N ALA A 14 -7.61 21.34 -1.72
CA ALA A 14 -8.15 20.09 -1.20
C ALA A 14 -9.09 20.32 0.01
N VAL A 15 -8.71 21.22 0.94
CA VAL A 15 -9.54 21.61 2.08
C VAL A 15 -10.85 22.26 1.60
N GLU A 16 -10.78 23.23 0.69
CA GLU A 16 -11.97 23.91 0.17
C GLU A 16 -12.89 23.00 -0.66
N ARG A 17 -12.34 21.96 -1.29
CA ARG A 17 -13.16 20.90 -1.90
C ARG A 17 -13.92 20.12 -0.83
N LEU A 18 -13.21 19.62 0.18
CA LEU A 18 -13.82 18.82 1.24
C LEU A 18 -14.89 19.60 2.01
N ARG A 19 -14.64 20.89 2.28
CA ARG A 19 -15.61 21.78 2.93
C ARG A 19 -16.91 21.93 2.13
N ARG A 20 -16.84 21.94 0.80
CA ARG A 20 -18.02 22.04 -0.07
C ARG A 20 -18.78 20.73 -0.16
N GLU A 21 -18.08 19.61 -0.14
CA GLU A 21 -18.66 18.28 -0.28
C GLU A 21 -19.33 17.80 1.03
N GLU A 22 -18.74 18.14 2.18
CA GLU A 22 -19.17 17.63 3.49
C GLU A 22 -19.66 18.73 4.45
N GLU A 23 -19.83 19.97 3.95
CA GLU A 23 -20.32 21.13 4.71
C GLU A 23 -19.53 21.43 6.01
N LEU A 24 -18.23 21.12 6.01
CA LEU A 24 -17.36 21.20 7.19
C LEU A 24 -16.79 22.60 7.44
N GLY A 25 -16.54 22.89 8.72
CA GLY A 25 -15.68 24.00 9.13
C GLY A 25 -14.21 23.79 8.72
N LEU A 26 -13.42 24.87 8.66
CA LEU A 26 -12.00 24.80 8.24
C LEU A 26 -11.19 23.81 9.08
N SER A 27 -11.26 23.92 10.40
CA SER A 27 -10.54 23.03 11.32
C SER A 27 -10.99 21.57 11.20
N GLU A 28 -12.28 21.34 10.90
CA GLU A 28 -12.83 19.99 10.75
C GLU A 28 -12.31 19.35 9.46
N ALA A 29 -12.38 20.07 8.34
CA ALA A 29 -11.85 19.62 7.05
C ALA A 29 -10.34 19.34 7.09
N VAL A 30 -9.55 20.23 7.72
CA VAL A 30 -8.10 20.00 7.90
C VAL A 30 -7.84 18.73 8.72
N ASN A 31 -8.53 18.56 9.85
CA ASN A 31 -8.35 17.38 10.67
C ASN A 31 -8.82 16.09 9.97
N ALA A 32 -9.88 16.15 9.16
CA ALA A 32 -10.35 15.03 8.37
C ALA A 32 -9.31 14.62 7.31
N LEU A 33 -8.75 15.57 6.56
CA LEU A 33 -7.68 15.30 5.60
C LEU A 33 -6.43 14.70 6.27
N VAL A 34 -5.98 15.26 7.40
CA VAL A 34 -4.84 14.72 8.14
C VAL A 34 -5.11 13.29 8.59
N ARG A 35 -6.29 13.01 9.16
CA ARG A 35 -6.66 11.65 9.59
C ARG A 35 -6.71 10.68 8.40
N SER A 36 -7.27 11.09 7.27
CA SER A 36 -7.29 10.27 6.06
C SER A 36 -5.88 9.96 5.56
N GLY A 37 -4.99 10.94 5.56
CA GLY A 37 -3.59 10.74 5.17
C GLY A 37 -2.84 9.79 6.11
N LEU A 38 -3.06 9.90 7.42
CA LEU A 38 -2.49 8.99 8.41
C LEU A 38 -3.02 7.55 8.22
N ALA A 39 -4.32 7.39 8.01
CA ALA A 39 -4.93 6.08 7.75
C ALA A 39 -4.40 5.45 6.46
N ALA A 40 -4.28 6.22 5.38
CA ALA A 40 -3.72 5.76 4.11
C ALA A 40 -2.26 5.32 4.25
N ARG A 41 -1.46 6.05 5.06
CA ARG A 41 -0.08 5.66 5.38
C ARG A 41 0.01 4.38 6.20
N SER A 42 -0.90 4.17 7.15
CA SER A 42 -0.98 2.93 7.92
C SER A 42 -1.40 1.74 7.05
N ALA A 43 -2.34 1.96 6.12
CA ALA A 43 -2.81 0.93 5.18
C ALA A 43 -1.77 0.58 4.10
N SER A 44 -0.81 1.46 3.82
CA SER A 44 0.32 1.19 2.93
C SER A 44 1.48 0.44 3.61
N GLY A 45 1.25 -0.09 4.82
CA GLY A 45 2.09 -1.15 5.36
C GLY A 45 2.00 -2.38 4.46
N HIS A 46 3.01 -2.57 3.61
CA HIS A 46 3.29 -3.73 2.74
C HIS A 46 2.19 -4.78 2.76
N GLU A 47 1.35 -4.79 1.71
CA GLU A 47 0.52 -5.95 1.46
C GLU A 47 1.45 -7.16 1.32
N PRO A 48 1.30 -8.20 2.17
CA PRO A 48 2.25 -9.30 2.17
C PRO A 48 2.24 -9.94 0.78
N TYR A 49 3.43 -10.07 0.19
CA TYR A 49 3.58 -10.73 -1.09
C TYR A 49 2.94 -12.12 -1.01
N GLN A 50 1.95 -12.37 -1.87
CA GLN A 50 1.32 -13.68 -2.02
C GLN A 50 1.94 -14.38 -3.22
N PRO A 51 2.81 -15.39 -3.02
CA PRO A 51 3.35 -16.17 -4.13
C PRO A 51 2.22 -16.83 -4.92
N ARG A 52 2.16 -16.57 -6.22
CA ARG A 52 1.25 -17.30 -7.11
C ARG A 52 1.87 -18.63 -7.46
N SER A 53 1.37 -19.70 -6.86
CA SER A 53 1.72 -21.07 -7.26
C SER A 53 0.91 -21.45 -8.49
N ILE A 54 1.59 -21.97 -9.51
CA ILE A 54 0.97 -22.54 -10.70
C ILE A 54 1.42 -23.99 -10.84
N ASP A 55 0.53 -24.86 -11.30
CA ASP A 55 0.89 -26.22 -11.67
C ASP A 55 1.70 -26.18 -12.97
N VAL A 56 2.96 -26.60 -12.88
CA VAL A 56 3.91 -26.65 -14.00
C VAL A 56 4.16 -28.09 -14.49
N GLY A 57 3.36 -29.05 -14.04
CA GLY A 57 3.48 -30.45 -14.47
C GLY A 57 4.82 -31.10 -14.12
N ILE A 58 5.43 -30.70 -13.00
CA ILE A 58 6.71 -31.24 -12.53
C ILE A 58 6.59 -32.76 -12.30
N LYS A 59 7.50 -33.52 -12.91
CA LYS A 59 7.54 -35.00 -12.84
C LYS A 59 8.64 -35.54 -11.91
N VAL A 60 9.50 -34.66 -11.40
CA VAL A 60 10.65 -34.97 -10.53
C VAL A 60 10.62 -34.02 -9.36
N ASP A 61 10.88 -34.47 -8.14
CA ASP A 61 10.87 -33.59 -6.97
C ASP A 61 11.98 -32.53 -7.07
N VAL A 62 11.60 -31.26 -7.26
CA VAL A 62 12.52 -30.11 -7.38
C VAL A 62 12.78 -29.39 -6.06
N SER A 63 12.32 -29.94 -4.94
CA SER A 63 12.61 -29.37 -3.61
C SER A 63 14.10 -29.52 -3.24
N ASN A 64 14.76 -30.55 -3.77
CA ASN A 64 16.20 -30.76 -3.68
C ASN A 64 16.87 -30.52 -5.05
N VAL A 65 17.35 -29.28 -5.24
CA VAL A 65 17.92 -28.85 -6.52
C VAL A 65 19.15 -29.67 -6.92
N ALA A 66 20.02 -30.05 -5.99
CA ALA A 66 21.27 -30.75 -6.30
C ALA A 66 21.00 -32.14 -6.90
N GLU A 67 20.16 -32.94 -6.24
CA GLU A 67 19.79 -34.28 -6.69
C GLU A 67 19.01 -34.25 -8.02
N THR A 68 18.18 -33.22 -8.21
CA THR A 68 17.47 -33.03 -9.48
C THR A 68 18.43 -32.77 -10.65
N LEU A 69 19.47 -31.96 -10.43
CA LEU A 69 20.45 -31.66 -11.47
C LEU A 69 21.29 -32.89 -11.82
N ASP A 70 21.68 -33.70 -10.83
CA ASP A 70 22.41 -34.96 -11.08
C ASP A 70 21.60 -35.94 -11.95
N LEU A 71 20.26 -35.98 -11.79
CA LEU A 71 19.38 -36.81 -12.63
C LEU A 71 19.36 -36.33 -14.10
N LEU A 72 19.44 -35.02 -14.33
CA LEU A 72 19.44 -34.44 -15.68
C LEU A 72 20.79 -34.61 -16.38
N ASP A 73 21.90 -34.54 -15.65
CA ASP A 73 23.25 -34.73 -16.18
C ASP A 73 23.56 -36.21 -16.50
N ALA A 74 22.78 -37.16 -15.98
CA ALA A 74 22.95 -38.59 -16.20
C ALA A 74 22.26 -39.13 -17.47
N GLY A 75 21.55 -38.29 -18.25
CA GLY A 75 20.84 -38.66 -19.49
C GLY A 75 21.54 -38.19 -20.76
#